data_AF-A0A091GPH4-F1
#
_entry.id   AF-A0A091GPH4-F1
#
_cell.length_a   1.000
_cell.length_b   1.000
_cell.length_c   1.000
_cell.angle_alpha   90.00
_cell.angle_beta   90.00
_cell.angle_gamma   90.00
#
_symmetry.space_group_name_H-M   'P 1'
#
loop_
_entity.id
_entity.type
_entity.pdbx_description
1 polymer ?
#
loop_
_entity_poly.entity_id
_entity_poly.type
_entity_poly.pdbx_seq_one_letter_code
_entity_poly.pdbx_strand_id
1 'polypeptide(L)' 'FAETGNKTVQVLDTDGKTYAVIFASRLIDGKTYHMMKLYS' A
#
# COMPACT_ATOMS: atom_id res chain seq x y z
N PHE A 1 18.56 -8.20 -5.72
CA PHE A 1 17.48 -7.27 -6.09
C PHE A 1 16.33 -7.39 -5.10
N ALA A 2 16.32 -6.57 -4.05
CA ALA A 2 15.13 -6.15 -3.33
C ALA A 2 15.61 -5.16 -2.26
N GLU A 3 15.61 -3.88 -2.61
CA GLU A 3 15.76 -2.80 -1.64
C GLU A 3 14.43 -2.71 -0.86
N THR A 4 14.23 -3.70 0.03
CA THR A 4 13.01 -3.90 0.80
C THR A 4 12.94 -2.90 1.95
N GLY A 5 12.84 -1.61 1.64
CA GLY A 5 12.43 -0.61 2.62
C GLY A 5 11.06 -1.00 3.17
N ASN A 6 10.94 -1.13 4.50
CA ASN A 6 9.76 -1.62 5.22
C ASN A 6 8.46 -1.05 4.61
N LYS A 7 7.77 -1.86 3.81
CA LYS A 7 6.54 -1.49 3.10
C LYS A 7 5.42 -2.37 3.64
N THR A 8 4.41 -1.75 4.25
CA THR A 8 3.19 -2.42 4.68
C THR A 8 2.08 -2.10 3.69
N VAL A 9 1.29 -3.11 3.34
CA VAL A 9 0.15 -2.98 2.44
C VAL A 9 -1.07 -3.59 3.13
N GLN A 10 -2.17 -2.85 3.17
CA GLN A 10 -3.44 -3.27 3.74
C GLN A 10 -4.56 -3.02 2.74
N VAL A 11 -5.40 -4.02 2.52
CA VAL A 11 -6.64 -3.85 1.75
C VAL A 11 -7.67 -3.25 2.68
N LEU A 12 -8.23 -2.10 2.30
CA LEU A 12 -9.28 -1.42 3.06
C LEU A 12 -10.67 -1.88 2.63
N ASP A 13 -10.90 -2.00 1.32
CA ASP A 13 -12.16 -2.48 0.75
C ASP A 13 -11.93 -3.13 -0.62
N THR A 14 -12.75 -4.10 -0.98
CA THR A 14 -12.78 -4.71 -2.30
C THR A 14 -14.05 -5.54 -2.49
N ASP A 15 -14.60 -5.53 -3.70
CA ASP A 15 -15.67 -6.47 -4.09
C ASP A 15 -15.11 -7.83 -4.57
N GLY A 16 -13.78 -8.00 -4.55
CA GLY A 16 -13.09 -9.19 -5.04
C GLY A 16 -13.14 -9.40 -6.56
N LYS A 17 -13.63 -8.42 -7.32
CA LYS A 17 -13.87 -8.57 -8.77
C LYS A 17 -13.47 -7.34 -9.58
N THR A 18 -14.03 -6.18 -9.26
CA THR A 18 -13.97 -4.98 -10.09
C THR A 18 -13.22 -3.86 -9.43
N TYR A 19 -13.04 -3.86 -8.10
CA TYR A 19 -12.26 -2.82 -7.46
C TYR A 19 -11.56 -3.26 -6.18
N ALA A 20 -10.50 -2.54 -5.83
CA ALA A 20 -9.85 -2.65 -4.52
C ALA A 20 -9.29 -1.29 -4.07
N VAL A 21 -9.53 -0.94 -2.82
CA VAL A 21 -8.91 0.20 -2.15
C VAL A 21 -7.80 -0.32 -1.25
N ILE A 22 -6.58 0.15 -1.51
CA ILE A 22 -5.38 -0.29 -0.79
C ILE A 22 -4.74 0.89 -0.08
N PHE A 23 -4.42 0.70 1.19
CA PHE A 23 -3.53 1.56 1.95
C PHE A 23 -2.11 0.97 1.95
N ALA A 24 -1.14 1.78 1.58
CA ALA A 24 0.27 1.43 1.64
C ALA A 24 0.99 2.40 2.58
N SER A 25 1.84 1.87 3.45
CA SER A 25 2.82 2.67 4.18
C SER A 25 4.22 2.20 3.85
N ARG A 26 5.16 3.13 3.77
CA ARG A 26 6.58 2.81 3.56
C ARG A 26 7.45 3.66 4.46
N LEU A 27 8.37 3.03 5.17
CA LEU A 27 9.43 3.72 5.91
C LEU A 27 10.60 3.97 4.96
N ILE A 28 10.96 5.24 4.76
CA ILE A 28 12.12 5.67 3.98
C ILE A 28 12.88 6.67 4.85
N ASP A 29 14.14 6.37 5.18
CA ASP A 29 15.03 7.23 5.97
C ASP A 29 14.42 7.76 7.28
N GLY A 30 13.75 6.86 8.03
CA GLY A 30 13.11 7.19 9.31
C GLY A 30 11.79 7.95 9.20
N LYS A 31 11.36 8.31 7.99
CA LYS A 31 10.07 8.95 7.72
C LYS A 31 9.08 7.97 7.12
N THR A 32 7.87 7.94 7.67
CA THR A 32 6.78 7.12 7.14
C THR A 32 6.00 7.90 6.10
N TYR A 33 5.87 7.30 4.92
CA TYR A 33 5.03 7.77 3.84
C TYR A 33 3.77 6.92 3.75
N HIS A 34 2.64 7.57 3.47
CA HIS A 34 1.34 6.92 3.33
C HIS A 34 0.80 7.15 1.92
N MET A 35 0.17 6.13 1.35
CA MET A 35 -0.47 6.22 0.05
C MET A 35 -1.76 5.43 0.03
N MET A 36 -2.81 6.03 -0.51
CA MET A 36 -4.03 5.31 -0.90
C MET A 36 -4.04 5.12 -2.40
N LYS A 37 -4.44 3.91 -2.83
CA LYS A 37 -4.63 3.57 -4.24
C LYS A 37 -5.96 2.87 -4.43
N LEU A 38 -6.67 3.31 -5.47
CA LEU A 38 -7.83 2.62 -6.01
C LEU A 38 -7.37 1.81 -7.22
N TYR A 39 -7.74 0.53 -7.24
CA TYR A 39 -7.68 -0.34 -8.40
C TYR A 39 -9.11 -0.56 -8.89
N SER A 40 -9.30 -0.49 -10.20
CA SER A 40 -10.57 -0.68 -10.91
C SER A 40 -10.34 -1.46 -12.20
#